data_AF-A0A936XNB5-F1
#
_entry.id   AF-A0A936XNB5-F1
#
_cell.length_a   1.000
_cell.length_b   1.000
_cell.length_c   1.000
_cell.angle_alpha   90.00
_cell.angle_beta   90.00
_cell.angle_gamma   90.00
#
_symmetry.space_group_name_H-M   'P 1'
#
loop_
_entity.id
_entity.type
_entity.pdbx_description
1 polymer ?
#
loop_
_entity_poly.entity_id
_entity_poly.type
_entity_poly.pdbx_seq_one_letter_code
_entity_poly.pdbx_strand_id
1 'polypeptide(L)' 'MTDEIMMEVHAIKDAIGAKYGNNLDALFKEIQLGEARLKATGVQVLAPPVNPTNLPTTALQRTRFAHR' A
#
# COMPACT_ATOMS: atom_id res chain seq x y z
N MET A 1 -4.20 -6.08 -16.41
CA MET A 1 -3.46 -4.84 -16.11
C MET A 1 -3.18 -4.20 -17.45
N THR A 2 -3.75 -3.02 -17.71
CA THR A 2 -3.52 -2.28 -18.96
C THR A 2 -2.34 -1.33 -18.78
N ASP A 3 -1.68 -0.94 -19.86
CA ASP A 3 -0.51 -0.05 -19.83
C ASP A 3 -0.83 1.32 -19.19
N GLU A 4 -2.07 1.79 -19.36
CA GLU A 4 -2.59 3.00 -18.73
C GLU A 4 -2.58 2.92 -17.19
N ILE A 5 -3.10 1.83 -16.62
CA ILE A 5 -3.08 1.61 -15.17
C ILE A 5 -1.65 1.56 -14.65
N MET A 6 -0.73 0.96 -15.40
CA MET A 6 0.69 0.90 -15.01
C MET A 6 1.32 2.29 -14.99
N MET A 7 1.02 3.12 -15.99
CA MET A 7 1.52 4.49 -16.08
C MET A 7 1.05 5.35 -14.90
N GLU A 8 -0.24 5.28 -14.56
CA GLU A 8 -0.80 6.00 -13.41
C GLU A 8 -0.15 5.57 -12.09
N VAL A 9 -0.02 4.25 -11.88
CA VAL A 9 0.62 3.71 -10.68
C VAL A 9 2.08 4.18 -10.57
N HIS A 10 2.80 4.21 -11.68
CA HIS A 10 4.17 4.74 -11.71
C HIS A 10 4.23 6.23 -11.39
N ALA A 11 3.36 7.04 -11.99
CA ALA A 11 3.30 8.48 -11.71
C ALA A 11 2.99 8.77 -10.24
N ILE A 12 2.07 8.02 -9.63
CA ILE A 12 1.75 8.14 -8.20
C ILE A 12 2.96 7.77 -7.34
N LYS A 13 3.64 6.65 -7.67
CA LYS A 13 4.85 6.22 -6.95
C LYS A 13 5.93 7.29 -7.01
N ASP A 14 6.18 7.88 -8.17
CA ASP A 14 7.22 8.88 -8.36
C ASP A 14 6.87 10.18 -7.62
N ALA A 15 5.60 10.59 -7.62
CA ALA A 15 5.13 11.73 -6.85
C ALA A 15 5.30 11.52 -5.33
N ILE A 16 5.01 10.33 -4.82
CA ILE A 16 5.24 9.96 -3.41
C ILE A 16 6.75 10.03 -3.10
N GLY A 17 7.58 9.45 -3.97
CA GLY A 17 9.03 9.48 -3.83
C GLY A 17 9.60 10.90 -3.80
N ALA A 18 9.13 11.78 -4.68
CA ALA A 18 9.54 13.18 -4.72
C ALA A 18 9.08 13.97 -3.48
N LYS A 19 7.85 13.71 -2.98
CA LYS A 19 7.27 14.42 -1.84
C LYS A 19 7.89 14.01 -0.51
N TYR A 20 8.19 12.72 -0.33
CA TYR A 20 8.60 12.18 0.97
C TYR A 20 10.07 11.77 1.04
N GLY A 21 10.69 11.39 -0.08
CA GLY A 21 12.04 10.85 -0.10
C GLY A 21 12.19 9.71 0.92
N ASN A 22 13.10 9.90 1.89
CA ASN A 22 13.35 8.92 2.96
C ASN A 22 12.54 9.19 4.24
N ASN A 23 11.66 10.20 4.27
CA ASN A 23 10.86 10.52 5.45
C ASN A 23 9.61 9.63 5.53
N LEU A 24 9.84 8.38 5.96
CA LEU A 24 8.81 7.36 6.08
C LEU A 24 7.77 7.69 7.16
N ASP A 25 8.16 8.40 8.22
CA ASP A 25 7.24 8.80 9.30
C ASP A 25 6.18 9.79 8.79
N ALA A 26 6.59 10.76 7.97
CA ALA A 26 5.67 11.72 7.37
C ALA A 26 4.71 11.05 6.38
N LEU A 27 5.23 10.09 5.59
CA LEU A 27 4.39 9.29 4.68
C LEU A 27 3.36 8.47 5.46
N PHE A 28 3.79 7.80 6.54
CA PHE A 28 2.92 6.98 7.37
C PHE A 28 1.78 7.79 8.01
N LYS A 29 2.08 8.99 8.52
CA LYS A 29 1.06 9.90 9.07
C LYS A 29 0.05 10.35 8.02
N GLU A 30 0.49 10.64 6.79
CA GLU A 30 -0.43 11.00 5.71
C GLU A 30 -1.34 9.83 5.34
N ILE A 31 -0.81 8.60 5.27
CA ILE A 31 -1.59 7.39 5.01
C ILE A 31 -2.69 7.23 6.08
N GLN A 32 -2.35 7.35 7.36
CA GLN A 32 -3.35 7.25 8.45
C GLN A 32 -4.46 8.30 8.33
N LEU A 33 -4.11 9.53 7.97
CA LEU A 33 -5.09 10.59 7.74
C LEU A 33 -5.99 10.28 6.54
N GLY A 34 -5.41 9.76 5.46
CA GLY A 34 -6.16 9.29 4.29
C GLY A 34 -7.13 8.16 4.63
N GLU A 35 -6.69 7.16 5.38
CA GLU A 35 -7.54 6.06 5.85
C GLU A 35 -8.70 6.55 6.71
N ALA A 36 -8.46 7.50 7.62
CA ALA A 36 -9.52 8.09 8.44
C ALA A 36 -10.58 8.79 7.59
N ARG A 37 -10.15 9.53 6.54
CA ARG A 37 -11.06 10.18 5.58
C ARG A 37 -11.86 9.15 4.79
N LEU A 38 -11.22 8.08 4.30
CA LEU A 38 -11.88 7.00 3.56
C LEU A 38 -12.92 6.27 4.42
N LYS A 39 -12.58 5.96 5.68
CA LYS A 39 -13.53 5.40 6.65
C LYS A 39 -14.73 6.33 6.85
N ALA A 40 -14.50 7.64 6.96
CA ALA A 40 -15.56 8.62 7.12
C ALA A 40 -16.50 8.69 5.89
N THR A 41 -15.99 8.43 4.68
CA THR A 41 -16.81 8.34 3.46
C THR A 41 -17.42 6.96 3.24
N GLY A 42 -17.32 6.04 4.22
CA GLY A 42 -17.90 4.70 4.15
C GLY A 42 -17.08 3.68 3.39
N VAL A 43 -15.83 3.99 3.02
CA VAL A 43 -14.93 3.03 2.37
C VAL A 43 -14.38 2.05 3.39
N GLN A 44 -14.46 0.75 3.08
CA GLN A 44 -13.89 -0.30 3.91
C GLN A 44 -12.36 -0.28 3.81
N VAL A 45 -11.69 0.15 4.88
CA VAL A 45 -10.23 0.03 5.02
C VAL A 45 -9.90 -1.32 5.64
N LEU A 46 -9.22 -2.17 4.89
CA LEU A 46 -8.77 -3.48 5.36
C LEU A 46 -7.50 -3.32 6.19
N ALA A 47 -7.55 -3.78 7.44
CA ALA A 47 -6.36 -3.78 8.29
C ALA A 47 -5.32 -4.78 7.75
N PRO A 48 -4.02 -4.49 7.91
CA PRO A 48 -2.99 -5.47 7.61
C PRO A 48 -3.16 -6.69 8.52
N PRO A 49 -2.84 -7.89 8.02
CA PRO A 49 -2.96 -9.13 8.78
C PRO A 49 -1.99 -9.12 9.97
N VAL A 50 -2.49 -9.47 11.15
CA VAL A 50 -1.73 -9.46 12.42
C VAL A 50 -0.59 -10.48 12.40
N ASN A 51 -0.75 -11.58 11.67
CA ASN A 51 0.27 -12.61 11.54
C ASN A 51 0.44 -13.02 10.05
N PRO A 52 1.41 -12.43 9.32
CA PRO A 52 1.57 -12.67 7.90
C PRO A 52 2.06 -14.09 7.56
N THR A 53 2.73 -14.78 8.50
CA THR A 53 3.25 -16.15 8.28
C THR A 53 2.16 -17.22 8.33
N ASN A 54 1.01 -16.94 8.95
CA ASN A 54 -0.10 -17.89 9.07
C ASN A 54 -1.19 -17.71 8.00
N LEU A 55 -0.98 -16.84 7.02
CA LEU A 55 -1.94 -16.63 5.95
C LEU A 55 -1.86 -17.77 4.93
N PRO A 56 -2.99 -18.35 4.50
CA PRO A 56 -2.98 -19.32 3.42
C PRO A 56 -2.41 -18.66 2.16
N THR A 57 -1.55 -19.39 1.46
CA THR A 57 -0.95 -18.93 0.21
C THR A 57 -2.04 -18.63 -0.81
N THR A 58 -2.24 -17.36 -1.15
CA THR A 58 -3.21 -16.94 -2.19
C THR A 58 -2.50 -16.71 -3.51
N ALA A 59 -3.21 -16.87 -4.63
CA ALA A 59 -2.68 -16.60 -5.96
C ALA A 59 -2.20 -15.14 -6.16
N LEU A 60 -2.63 -14.22 -5.27
CA LEU A 60 -2.26 -12.80 -5.30
C LEU A 60 -1.06 -12.46 -4.41
N GLN A 61 -0.58 -13.38 -3.57
CA GLN A 61 0.60 -13.14 -2.74
C GLN A 61 1.87 -13.25 -3.58
N ARG A 62 2.63 -12.15 -3.67
CA ARG A 62 4.01 -12.18 -4.17
C ARG A 62 4.90 -12.83 -3.10
N THR A 63 5.19 -14.12 -3.23
CA THR A 63 6.15 -14.86 -2.39
C THR A 63 7.61 -14.45 -2.70
N ARG A 64 7.94 -13.16 -2.58
CA ARG A 64 9.31 -12.66 -2.84
C ARG A 64 10.22 -12.69 -1.62
N PHE A 65 9.68 -12.90 -0.42
CA PHE A 65 10.44 -12.85 0.84
C PHE A 65 10.36 -14.14 1.66
N ALA A 66 9.99 -15.27 1.05
CA ALA A 66 10.25 -16.56 1.68
C ALA A 66 11.78 -16.72 1.78
N HIS A 67 12.31 -16.58 3.00
CA HIS A 67 13.71 -16.89 3.28
C HIS A 67 13.93 -18.37 2.94
N ARG A 68 14.99 -18.64 2.17
CA ARG A 68 15.55 -20.00 2.06
C ARG A 68 16.27 -20.37 3.33
#